data_AF-A0AAW2E2G7-F1
#
_entry.id   AF-A0AAW2E2G7-F1
#
_cell.length_a   1.000
_cell.length_b   1.000
_cell.length_c   1.000
_cell.angle_alpha   90.00
_cell.angle_beta   90.00
_cell.angle_gamma   90.00
#
_symmetry.space_group_name_H-M   'P 1'
#
loop_
_entity.id
_entity.type
_entity.pdbx_description
1 polymer ?
#
loop_
_entity_poly.entity_id
_entity_poly.type
_entity_poly.pdbx_seq_one_letter_code
_entity_poly.pdbx_strand_id
1 'polypeptide(L)'
;MAMESTKNESYFVFMNYDPEYERLRADRSVMYLHYIIYSFIIFWDKLCYMLFFLMNLLMSLSHFTLFLSFMAVFYYLFFFLYKRTKKGAYELDLYLSKKHDELLASTLEPGSYKKTLSLVIVDGFSVEITEDQANELRSANGVRIVEKNQEIA
;
A
#
# COMPACT_ATOMS: atom_id res chain seq x y z
N MET A 1 34.58 16.55 21.71
CA MET A 1 33.89 15.29 22.03
C MET A 1 32.47 15.66 22.34
N ALA A 2 31.59 15.66 21.34
CA ALA A 2 30.20 16.08 21.49
C ALA A 2 29.44 14.93 22.18
N MET A 3 28.59 15.29 23.13
CA MET A 3 27.82 14.37 23.96
C MET A 3 26.80 13.62 23.09
N GLU A 4 26.96 12.30 22.97
CA GLU A 4 26.01 11.41 22.29
C GLU A 4 24.61 11.61 22.86
N SER A 5 23.65 11.86 21.96
CA SER A 5 22.25 12.01 22.29
C SER A 5 21.65 10.63 22.58
N THR A 6 21.45 10.32 23.86
CA THR A 6 20.67 9.13 24.29
C THR A 6 19.17 9.26 24.03
N LYS A 7 18.75 10.35 23.39
CA LYS A 7 17.35 10.59 23.05
C LYS A 7 16.99 9.82 21.79
N ASN A 8 15.94 9.01 21.88
CA ASN A 8 15.34 8.39 20.72
C ASN A 8 14.58 9.44 19.90
N GLU A 9 14.89 9.50 18.61
CA GLU A 9 14.26 10.40 17.65
C GLU A 9 13.76 9.58 16.46
N SER A 10 12.79 10.12 15.72
CA SER A 10 12.26 9.44 14.53
C SER A 10 13.19 9.70 13.35
N TYR A 11 13.53 8.63 12.63
CA TYR A 11 14.31 8.66 11.41
C TYR A 11 13.52 7.97 10.29
N PHE A 12 13.66 8.49 9.07
CA PHE A 12 13.25 7.82 7.84
C PHE A 12 14.45 7.11 7.22
N VAL A 13 14.29 5.84 6.91
CA VAL A 13 15.28 5.00 6.26
C VAL A 13 14.78 4.66 4.88
N PHE A 14 15.52 5.05 3.86
CA PHE A 14 15.25 4.75 2.46
C PHE A 14 16.22 3.69 1.98
N MET A 15 15.69 2.67 1.32
CA MET A 15 16.44 1.52 0.85
C MET A 15 17.01 1.78 -0.55
N ASN A 16 18.02 0.98 -0.92
CA ASN A 16 18.54 0.92 -2.27
C ASN A 16 17.51 0.29 -3.22
N TYR A 17 17.73 0.50 -4.52
CA TYR A 17 16.88 -0.06 -5.56
C TYR A 17 16.75 -1.58 -5.41
N ASP A 18 15.51 -2.06 -5.46
CA ASP A 18 15.17 -3.46 -5.37
C ASP A 18 14.21 -3.83 -6.50
N PRO A 19 14.63 -4.71 -7.44
CA PRO A 19 13.79 -5.11 -8.56
C PRO A 19 12.56 -5.91 -8.13
N GLU A 20 12.61 -6.61 -6.99
CA GLU A 20 11.47 -7.35 -6.47
C GLU A 20 10.44 -6.40 -5.85
N TYR A 21 10.89 -5.36 -5.13
CA TYR A 21 10.02 -4.26 -4.72
C TYR A 21 9.29 -3.65 -5.92
N GLU A 22 10.00 -3.32 -7.01
CA GLU A 22 9.36 -2.73 -8.19
C GLU A 22 8.38 -3.69 -8.86
N ARG A 23 8.67 -5.00 -8.91
CA ARG A 23 7.74 -6.02 -9.41
C ARG A 23 6.45 -6.06 -8.58
N LEU A 24 6.58 -6.14 -7.25
CA LEU A 24 5.44 -6.20 -6.33
C LEU A 24 4.66 -4.88 -6.30
N ARG A 25 5.36 -3.76 -6.40
CA ARG A 25 4.77 -2.42 -6.55
C ARG A 25 3.98 -2.30 -7.85
N ALA A 26 4.50 -2.84 -8.96
CA ALA A 26 3.79 -2.87 -10.24
C ALA A 26 2.50 -3.69 -10.14
N ASP A 27 2.51 -4.85 -9.47
CA ASP A 27 1.29 -5.64 -9.23
C ASP A 27 0.30 -4.91 -8.28
N ARG A 28 0.79 -4.09 -7.34
CA ARG A 28 -0.02 -3.21 -6.48
C ARG A 28 -0.56 -1.96 -7.18
N SER A 29 0.11 -1.43 -8.21
CA SER A 29 -0.13 -0.10 -8.81
C SER A 29 -1.54 0.16 -9.36
N VAL A 30 -2.40 -0.84 -9.31
CA VAL A 30 -3.86 -0.77 -9.37
C VAL A 30 -4.53 -0.06 -8.18
N MET A 31 -3.84 0.74 -7.37
CA MET A 31 -4.48 1.61 -6.36
C MET A 31 -5.35 2.71 -7.01
N TYR A 32 -4.87 3.31 -8.11
CA TYR A 32 -5.71 4.16 -8.96
C TYR A 32 -6.85 3.37 -9.59
N LEU A 33 -6.57 2.12 -9.98
CA LEU A 33 -7.61 1.24 -10.49
C LEU A 33 -8.67 1.05 -9.41
N HIS A 34 -8.33 0.84 -8.13
CA HIS A 34 -9.28 0.72 -7.01
C HIS A 34 -10.16 1.96 -6.87
N TYR A 35 -9.61 3.18 -6.91
CA TYR A 35 -10.43 4.40 -6.87
C TYR A 35 -11.36 4.51 -8.10
N ILE A 36 -10.83 4.28 -9.30
CA ILE A 36 -11.60 4.29 -10.55
C ILE A 36 -12.71 3.22 -10.50
N ILE A 37 -12.38 2.02 -10.04
CA ILE A 37 -13.24 0.87 -9.79
C ILE A 37 -14.37 1.28 -8.84
N TYR A 38 -14.07 1.86 -7.68
CA TYR A 38 -15.08 2.32 -6.74
C TYR A 38 -15.97 3.43 -7.32
N SER A 39 -15.39 4.42 -8.00
CA SER A 39 -16.15 5.46 -8.70
C SER A 39 -17.05 4.85 -9.79
N PHE A 40 -16.59 3.83 -10.50
CA PHE A 40 -17.34 3.14 -11.55
C PHE A 40 -18.48 2.31 -10.96
N ILE A 41 -18.29 1.60 -9.82
CA ILE A 41 -19.41 0.93 -9.13
C ILE A 41 -20.48 1.95 -8.77
N ILE A 42 -20.10 3.04 -8.09
CA ILE A 42 -21.06 4.01 -7.57
C ILE A 42 -21.83 4.65 -8.72
N PHE A 43 -21.15 4.95 -9.82
CA PHE A 43 -21.79 5.44 -11.03
C PHE A 43 -22.73 4.39 -11.65
N TRP A 44 -22.26 3.15 -11.78
CA TRP A 44 -23.02 2.06 -12.39
C TRP A 44 -24.25 1.68 -11.56
N ASP A 45 -24.15 1.62 -10.24
CA ASP A 45 -25.29 1.42 -9.34
C ASP A 45 -26.36 2.49 -9.57
N LYS A 46 -25.98 3.77 -9.57
CA LYS A 46 -26.92 4.87 -9.84
C LYS A 46 -27.55 4.76 -11.23
N LEU A 47 -26.75 4.42 -12.24
CA LEU A 47 -27.24 4.22 -13.61
C LEU A 47 -28.21 3.04 -13.69
N CYS A 48 -27.91 1.92 -13.03
CA CYS A 48 -28.76 0.75 -12.93
C CYS A 48 -30.09 1.04 -12.26
N TYR A 49 -30.09 1.77 -11.14
CA TYR A 49 -31.33 2.18 -10.46
C TYR A 49 -32.21 3.06 -11.35
N MET A 50 -31.60 3.99 -12.08
CA MET A 50 -32.31 4.90 -12.98
C MET A 50 -32.86 4.17 -14.22
N LEU A 51 -32.09 3.24 -14.80
CA LEU A 51 -32.51 2.40 -15.91
C LEU A 51 -33.58 1.39 -15.50
N PHE A 52 -33.47 0.78 -14.32
CA PHE A 52 -34.49 -0.13 -13.78
C PHE A 52 -35.83 0.59 -13.63
N PHE A 53 -35.84 1.80 -13.08
CA PHE A 53 -37.05 2.62 -12.97
C PHE A 53 -37.69 2.90 -14.35
N LEU A 54 -36.88 3.21 -15.37
CA LEU A 54 -37.36 3.45 -16.73
C LEU A 54 -37.85 2.16 -17.44
N MET A 55 -37.16 1.04 -17.23
CA MET A 55 -37.50 -0.25 -17.84
C MET A 55 -38.81 -0.83 -17.28
N ASN A 56 -39.13 -0.59 -16.01
CA ASN A 56 -40.41 -1.00 -15.41
C ASN A 56 -41.63 -0.34 -16.08
N LEU A 57 -41.44 0.77 -16.82
CA LEU A 57 -42.51 1.47 -17.52
C LEU A 57 -42.72 1.01 -18.97
N LEU A 58 -41.73 0.33 -19.59
CA LEU A 58 -41.66 0.18 -21.05
C LEU A 58 -41.28 -1.22 -21.59
N MET A 59 -40.81 -2.17 -20.77
CA MET A 59 -40.10 -3.37 -21.29
C MET A 59 -40.76 -4.73 -20.95
N SER A 60 -40.55 -5.71 -21.84
CA SER A 60 -41.00 -7.10 -21.67
C SER A 60 -40.03 -7.95 -20.82
N LEU A 61 -40.53 -9.04 -20.22
CA LEU A 61 -39.80 -9.93 -19.30
C LEU A 61 -38.46 -10.46 -19.84
N SER A 62 -38.31 -10.61 -21.16
CA SER A 62 -37.10 -11.12 -21.82
C SER A 62 -35.91 -10.15 -21.78
N HIS A 63 -36.16 -8.85 -21.72
CA HIS A 63 -35.09 -7.85 -21.66
C HIS A 63 -34.58 -7.67 -20.24
N PHE A 64 -35.41 -7.98 -19.24
CA PHE A 64 -35.04 -7.95 -17.84
C PHE A 64 -34.00 -9.03 -17.49
N THR A 65 -34.16 -10.24 -18.02
CA THR A 65 -33.19 -11.34 -17.79
C THR A 65 -31.83 -11.05 -18.43
N LEU A 66 -31.81 -10.48 -19.65
CA LEU A 66 -30.58 -10.04 -20.30
C LEU A 66 -29.86 -8.96 -19.49
N PHE A 67 -30.60 -7.96 -18.99
CA PHE A 67 -30.04 -6.91 -18.14
C PHE A 67 -29.40 -7.48 -16.86
N LEU A 68 -30.09 -8.39 -16.16
CA LEU A 68 -29.54 -9.05 -14.97
C LEU A 68 -28.29 -9.87 -15.28
N SER A 69 -28.28 -10.60 -16.40
CA SER A 69 -27.11 -11.37 -16.83
C SER A 69 -25.89 -10.49 -17.11
N PHE A 70 -26.10 -9.33 -17.75
CA PHE A 70 -25.04 -8.36 -18.00
C PHE A 70 -24.49 -7.77 -16.69
N MET A 71 -25.37 -7.42 -15.75
CA MET A 71 -24.98 -6.91 -14.43
C MET A 71 -24.18 -7.94 -13.63
N ALA A 72 -24.57 -9.22 -13.70
CA ALA A 72 -23.82 -10.28 -13.05
C ALA A 72 -22.40 -10.39 -13.61
N VAL A 73 -22.21 -10.38 -14.93
CA VAL A 73 -20.87 -10.42 -15.56
C VAL A 73 -20.01 -9.24 -15.11
N PHE A 74 -20.59 -8.03 -15.10
CA PHE A 74 -19.89 -6.84 -14.66
C PHE A 74 -19.45 -6.94 -13.19
N TYR A 75 -20.36 -7.38 -12.31
CA TYR A 75 -20.07 -7.60 -10.90
C TYR A 75 -18.98 -8.65 -10.67
N TYR A 76 -18.99 -9.75 -11.40
CA TYR A 76 -17.95 -10.79 -11.29
C TYR A 76 -16.58 -10.30 -11.76
N LEU A 77 -16.52 -9.59 -12.90
CA LEU A 77 -15.27 -8.99 -13.39
C LEU A 77 -14.70 -8.02 -12.36
N PHE A 78 -15.58 -7.17 -11.83
CA PHE A 78 -15.23 -6.19 -10.82
C PHE A 78 -14.69 -6.83 -9.54
N PHE A 79 -15.41 -7.83 -9.01
CA PHE A 79 -15.02 -8.56 -7.81
C PHE A 79 -13.68 -9.28 -7.98
N PHE A 80 -13.42 -9.84 -9.17
CA PHE A 80 -12.15 -10.45 -9.51
C PHE A 80 -11.00 -9.43 -9.48
N LEU A 81 -11.19 -8.26 -10.11
CA LEU A 81 -10.22 -7.17 -10.09
C LEU A 81 -9.93 -6.70 -8.66
N TYR A 82 -10.98 -6.49 -7.86
CA TYR A 82 -10.86 -6.11 -6.44
C TYR A 82 -10.06 -7.14 -5.62
N LYS A 83 -10.31 -8.44 -5.82
CA LYS A 83 -9.54 -9.49 -5.13
C LYS A 83 -8.06 -9.46 -5.51
N ARG A 84 -7.76 -9.23 -6.79
CA ARG A 84 -6.38 -9.14 -7.27
C ARG A 84 -5.65 -7.95 -6.65
N THR A 85 -6.27 -6.76 -6.60
CA THR A 85 -5.63 -5.57 -6.00
C THR A 85 -5.35 -5.74 -4.51
N LYS A 86 -6.28 -6.34 -3.76
CA LYS A 86 -6.10 -6.63 -2.33
C LYS A 86 -4.97 -7.62 -2.08
N LYS A 87 -4.85 -8.66 -2.92
CA LYS A 87 -3.78 -9.65 -2.81
C LYS A 87 -2.40 -9.00 -3.04
N GLY A 88 -2.23 -8.26 -4.14
CA GLY A 88 -0.96 -7.59 -4.44
C GLY A 88 -0.56 -6.56 -3.37
N ALA A 89 -1.54 -5.83 -2.81
CA ALA A 89 -1.29 -4.90 -1.71
C ALA A 89 -0.79 -5.61 -0.44
N TYR A 90 -1.38 -6.77 -0.10
CA TYR A 90 -0.97 -7.57 1.05
C TYR A 90 0.42 -8.18 0.86
N GLU A 91 0.71 -8.72 -0.33
CA GLU A 91 2.02 -9.32 -0.64
C GLU A 91 3.15 -8.28 -0.57
N LEU A 92 2.93 -7.07 -1.10
CA LEU A 92 3.92 -6.00 -1.00
C LEU A 92 4.13 -5.54 0.45
N ASP A 93 3.06 -5.38 1.23
CA ASP A 93 3.14 -4.96 2.62
C ASP A 93 3.91 -5.98 3.48
N LEU A 94 3.61 -7.27 3.29
CA LEU A 94 4.32 -8.35 3.97
C LEU A 94 5.81 -8.40 3.59
N TYR A 95 6.11 -8.26 2.29
CA TYR A 95 7.47 -8.24 1.77
C TYR A 95 8.29 -7.11 2.39
N LEU A 96 7.76 -5.87 2.34
CA LEU A 96 8.42 -4.71 2.90
C LEU A 96 8.59 -4.82 4.40
N SER A 97 7.55 -5.23 5.14
CA SER A 97 7.68 -5.37 6.60
C SER A 97 8.79 -6.33 6.95
N LYS A 98 8.83 -7.50 6.32
CA LYS A 98 9.86 -8.52 6.56
C LYS A 98 11.25 -7.98 6.24
N LYS A 99 11.43 -7.34 5.09
CA LYS A 99 12.71 -6.73 4.68
C LYS A 99 13.20 -5.69 5.69
N HIS A 100 12.30 -4.83 6.17
CA HIS A 100 12.63 -3.82 7.18
C HIS A 100 13.00 -4.45 8.53
N ASP A 101 12.26 -5.48 8.95
CA ASP A 101 12.50 -6.18 10.21
C ASP A 101 13.84 -6.93 10.19
N GLU A 102 14.19 -7.57 9.06
CA GLU A 102 15.47 -8.24 8.86
C GLU A 102 16.65 -7.26 8.89
N LEU A 103 16.53 -6.11 8.22
CA LEU A 103 17.57 -5.07 8.28
C LEU A 103 17.80 -4.60 9.71
N LEU A 104 16.71 -4.25 10.42
CA LEU A 104 16.79 -3.75 11.79
C LEU A 104 17.39 -4.80 12.73
N ALA A 105 16.93 -6.05 12.66
CA ALA A 105 17.44 -7.14 13.51
C ALA A 105 18.89 -7.52 13.21
N SER A 106 19.38 -7.29 11.98
CA SER A 106 20.77 -7.57 11.61
C SER A 106 21.73 -6.45 11.97
N THR A 107 21.24 -5.22 12.13
CA THR A 107 22.07 -4.03 12.37
C THR A 107 22.06 -3.61 13.83
N LEU A 108 20.89 -3.66 14.48
CA LEU A 108 20.67 -3.10 15.81
C LEU A 108 20.33 -4.18 16.83
N GLU A 109 20.60 -3.90 18.10
CA GLU A 109 20.25 -4.81 19.19
C GLU A 109 18.72 -4.98 19.30
N PRO A 110 18.21 -6.22 19.44
CA PRO A 110 16.77 -6.45 19.60
C PRO A 110 16.21 -5.69 20.81
N GLY A 111 15.14 -4.93 20.59
CA GLY A 111 14.48 -4.14 21.65
C GLY A 111 15.08 -2.74 21.86
N SER A 112 16.18 -2.40 21.18
CA SER A 112 16.79 -1.06 21.25
C SER A 112 16.17 -0.04 20.30
N TYR A 113 15.25 -0.47 19.44
CA TYR A 113 14.62 0.31 18.39
C TYR A 113 13.12 0.07 18.34
N LYS A 114 12.37 1.00 17.73
CA LYS A 114 10.93 0.86 17.50
C LYS A 114 10.56 1.31 16.09
N LYS A 115 10.21 0.36 15.23
CA LYS A 115 9.67 0.65 13.89
C LYS A 115 8.26 1.21 14.03
N THR A 116 8.00 2.41 13.49
CA THR A 116 6.70 3.08 13.60
C THR A 116 5.82 2.81 12.40
N LEU A 117 6.38 2.86 11.18
CA LEU A 117 5.62 2.63 9.95
C LEU A 117 6.50 2.16 8.80
N SER A 118 5.93 1.40 7.87
CA SER A 118 6.54 1.09 6.57
C SER A 118 5.94 2.02 5.52
N LEU A 119 6.78 2.74 4.78
CA LEU A 119 6.36 3.55 3.66
C LEU A 119 6.23 2.60 2.47
N VAL A 120 5.04 2.44 1.89
CA VAL A 120 4.82 1.48 0.79
C VAL A 120 5.07 2.12 -0.58
N ILE A 121 4.94 3.45 -0.66
CA ILE A 121 5.10 4.24 -1.90
C ILE A 121 6.57 4.46 -2.25
N VAL A 122 7.45 4.36 -1.28
CA VAL A 122 8.90 4.45 -1.43
C VAL A 122 9.46 3.25 -0.68
N ASP A 123 10.49 2.57 -1.18
CA ASP A 123 11.09 1.45 -0.44
C ASP A 123 11.80 1.99 0.82
N GLY A 124 11.07 2.06 1.94
CA GLY A 124 11.56 2.71 3.15
C GLY A 124 10.60 2.62 4.33
N PHE A 125 11.06 3.09 5.49
CA PHE A 125 10.32 2.99 6.74
C PHE A 125 10.74 4.08 7.74
N SER A 126 9.93 4.27 8.78
CA SER A 126 10.26 5.11 9.92
C SER A 126 10.56 4.27 11.15
N VAL A 127 11.59 4.69 11.90
CA VAL A 127 12.04 4.03 13.12
C VAL A 127 12.45 5.07 14.16
N GLU A 128 12.12 4.82 15.42
CA GLU A 128 12.60 5.59 16.58
C GLU A 128 13.90 4.94 17.11
N ILE A 129 15.00 5.68 17.05
CA ILE A 129 16.36 5.23 17.40
C ILE A 129 17.23 6.40 17.88
N THR A 130 18.40 6.10 18.44
CA THR A 130 19.42 7.11 18.76
C THR A 130 20.17 7.57 17.51
N GLU A 131 20.90 8.68 17.61
CA GLU A 131 21.72 9.17 16.49
C GLU A 131 22.86 8.20 16.13
N ASP A 132 23.41 7.48 17.11
CA ASP A 132 24.47 6.49 16.87
C ASP A 132 23.95 5.29 16.10
N GLN A 133 22.77 4.77 16.48
CA GLN A 133 22.07 3.73 15.73
C GLN A 133 21.70 4.18 14.30
N ALA A 134 21.35 5.46 14.13
CA ALA A 134 21.11 6.02 12.80
C ALA A 134 22.40 6.05 11.96
N ASN A 135 23.55 6.32 12.56
CA ASN A 135 24.85 6.26 11.88
C ASN A 135 25.22 4.83 11.47
N GLU A 136 24.88 3.82 12.28
CA GLU A 136 25.04 2.42 11.92
C GLU A 136 24.17 2.07 10.70
N LEU A 137 22.90 2.47 10.69
CA LEU A 137 22.01 2.25 9.55
C LEU A 137 22.46 2.98 8.27
N ARG A 138 23.09 4.16 8.38
CA ARG A 138 23.69 4.85 7.20
C ARG A 138 24.79 4.04 6.54
N SER A 139 25.46 3.19 7.31
CA SER A 139 26.54 2.32 6.85
C SER A 139 26.06 0.91 6.49
N ALA A 140 24.79 0.59 6.78
CA ALA A 140 24.23 -0.73 6.56
C ALA A 140 24.02 -1.03 5.08
N ASN A 141 24.29 -2.27 4.68
CA ASN A 141 24.09 -2.70 3.31
C ASN A 141 22.60 -2.65 2.95
N GLY A 142 22.29 -2.19 1.74
CA GLY A 142 20.92 -2.05 1.27
C GLY A 142 20.21 -0.77 1.72
N VAL A 143 20.82 0.04 2.59
CA VAL A 143 20.33 1.39 2.93
C VAL A 143 20.92 2.41 1.96
N ARG A 144 20.08 3.34 1.50
CA ARG A 144 20.46 4.43 0.61
C ARG A 144 20.65 5.73 1.39
N ILE A 145 19.66 6.10 2.20
CA ILE A 145 19.59 7.38 2.92
C ILE A 145 18.93 7.15 4.28
N VAL A 146 19.45 7.79 5.32
CA VAL A 146 18.81 7.88 6.64
C VAL A 146 18.68 9.35 7.02
N GLU A 147 17.44 9.82 7.09
CA GLU A 147 17.09 11.21 7.32
C GLU A 147 16.34 11.36 8.65
N LYS A 148 16.72 12.36 9.44
CA LYS A 148 16.00 12.65 10.69
C LYS A 148 14.63 13.23 10.35
N ASN A 149 13.58 12.66 10.93
CA ASN A 149 12.24 13.20 10.79
C ASN A 149 12.14 14.51 11.59
N GLN A 150 12.23 15.62 10.87
CA GLN A 150 11.99 16.95 11.41
C GLN A 150 10.48 17.19 11.43
N GLU A 151 9.78 16.66 12.43
CA GLU A 151 8.44 17.15 12.71
C GLU A 151 8.59 18.64 13.08
N ILE A 152 8.03 19.51 12.24
CA ILE A 152 7.96 20.95 12.51
C ILE A 152 7.08 21.11 13.75
N ALA A 153 7.71 21.35 14.89
CA ALA A 153 7.05 21.70 16.14
C ALA A 153 6.34 23.06 16.04
#